data_AF-A0AAT9IZS2-F1
#
_entry.id   AF-A0AAT9IZS2-F1
#
_cell.length_a   1.000
_cell.length_b   1.000
_cell.length_c   1.000
_cell.angle_alpha   90.00
_cell.angle_beta   90.00
_cell.angle_gamma   90.00
#
_symmetry.space_group_name_H-M   'P 1'
#
loop_
_entity.id
_entity.type
_entity.pdbx_description
1 polymer ?
#
loop_
_entity_poly.entity_id
_entity_poly.type
_entity_poly.pdbx_seq_one_letter_code
_entity_poly.pdbx_strand_id
1 'polypeptide(L)' 'MHFTPTSASWLNQVERFFGLITGDRIRCGVFKSVAELEGAIQDYLDHHNADPKPFVWTKSATDILEKVARGRQALKSQH' A
#
# COMPACT_ATOMS: atom_id res chain seq x y z
N MET A 1 -5.63 -18.55 -5.38
CA MET A 1 -6.43 -17.60 -4.56
C MET A 1 -5.49 -16.56 -4.00
N HIS A 2 -5.75 -15.27 -4.22
CA HIS A 2 -5.05 -14.19 -3.52
C HIS A 2 -5.88 -13.83 -2.29
N PHE A 3 -5.31 -13.94 -1.08
CA PHE A 3 -6.00 -13.68 0.18
C PHE A 3 -5.48 -12.37 0.77
N THR A 4 -6.32 -11.34 0.76
CA THR A 4 -6.07 -10.11 1.51
C THR A 4 -6.76 -10.24 2.87
N PRO A 5 -6.02 -10.27 4.00
CA PRO A 5 -6.65 -10.39 5.31
C PRO A 5 -7.63 -9.24 5.57
N THR A 6 -8.75 -9.54 6.20
CA THR A 6 -9.81 -8.56 6.53
C THR A 6 -9.32 -7.39 7.42
N SER A 7 -8.11 -7.49 7.99
CA SER A 7 -7.44 -6.48 8.82
C SER A 7 -6.25 -5.77 8.14
N ALA A 8 -5.92 -6.07 6.88
CA ALA A 8 -4.77 -5.49 6.18
C ALA A 8 -5.13 -4.19 5.41
N SER A 9 -5.87 -3.25 6.03
CA SER A 9 -6.23 -2.00 5.34
C SER A 9 -5.03 -1.11 5.01
N TRP A 10 -3.87 -1.36 5.62
CA TRP A 10 -2.61 -0.71 5.26
C TRP A 10 -2.09 -1.18 3.89
N LEU A 11 -2.42 -2.41 3.47
CA LEU A 11 -2.03 -2.97 2.18
C LEU A 11 -2.62 -2.14 1.03
N ASN A 12 -3.84 -1.61 1.21
CA ASN A 12 -4.45 -0.69 0.24
C ASN A 12 -3.60 0.57 -0.01
N GLN A 13 -2.86 1.07 0.99
CA GLN A 13 -1.97 2.22 0.79
C GLN A 13 -0.72 1.82 -0.01
N VAL A 14 -0.17 0.65 0.29
CA VAL A 14 0.97 0.09 -0.43
C VAL A 14 0.59 -0.22 -1.88
N GLU A 15 -0.57 -0.83 -2.12
CA GLU A 15 -1.12 -1.09 -3.45
C GLU A 15 -1.34 0.19 -4.24
N ARG A 16 -1.87 1.25 -3.60
CA ARG A 16 -2.02 2.57 -4.21
C ARG A 16 -0.68 3.18 -4.61
N PHE A 17 0.30 3.11 -3.73
CA PHE A 17 1.65 3.59 -4.02
C PHE A 17 2.26 2.85 -5.22
N PHE A 18 2.17 1.52 -5.26
CA PHE A 18 2.63 0.74 -6.40
C PHE A 18 1.89 1.08 -7.70
N GLY A 19 0.60 1.39 -7.61
CA GLY A 19 -0.18 1.89 -8.75
C GLY A 19 0.37 3.21 -9.31
N LEU A 20 0.74 4.15 -8.44
CA LEU A 20 1.28 5.46 -8.83
C LEU A 20 2.62 5.33 -9.55
N ILE A 21 3.62 4.69 -8.94
CA ILE A 21 4.95 4.52 -9.58
C ILE A 21 4.84 3.73 -10.88
N THR A 22 3.91 2.76 -10.95
CA THR A 22 3.67 1.99 -12.17
C THR A 22 3.14 2.89 -13.30
N GLY A 23 2.17 3.76 -13.02
CA GLY A 23 1.59 4.67 -14.00
C GLY A 23 2.55 5.79 -14.41
N ASP A 24 3.20 6.41 -13.44
CA ASP A 24 4.01 7.61 -13.65
C ASP A 24 5.37 7.31 -14.28
N ARG A 25 6.04 6.23 -13.84
CA ARG A 25 7.44 5.98 -14.18
C ARG A 25 7.69 4.69 -14.95
N ILE A 26 7.04 3.58 -14.57
CA ILE A 26 7.38 2.26 -15.09
C ILE A 26 6.73 2.03 -16.47
N ARG A 27 5.43 2.29 -16.63
CA ARG A 27 4.72 2.05 -17.92
C ARG A 27 5.14 3.01 -19.04
N CYS A 28 5.60 4.20 -18.69
CA CYS A 28 6.06 5.22 -19.65
C CYS A 28 7.56 5.11 -19.95
N GLY A 29 8.30 4.26 -19.22
CA GLY A 29 9.74 4.09 -19.37
C GLY A 29 10.12 2.96 -20.33
N VAL A 30 11.21 3.15 -21.07
CA VAL A 30 11.90 2.07 -21.79
C VAL A 30 13.23 1.85 -21.10
N PHE A 31 13.42 0.68 -20.51
CA PHE A 31 14.62 0.34 -19.76
C PHE A 31 15.42 -0.73 -20.53
N LYS A 32 16.71 -0.48 -20.75
CA LYS A 32 17.64 -1.36 -21.45
C LYS A 32 18.33 -2.35 -20.50
N SER A 33 18.21 -2.14 -19.20
CA SER A 33 18.75 -3.02 -18.16
C SER A 33 17.96 -2.92 -16.85
N VAL A 34 18.16 -3.90 -15.97
CA VAL A 34 17.58 -3.88 -14.62
C VAL A 34 18.12 -2.72 -13.80
N ALA A 35 19.42 -2.42 -13.89
CA ALA A 35 20.04 -1.30 -13.18
C ALA A 35 19.42 0.06 -13.56
N GLU A 36 19.03 0.24 -14.83
CA GLU A 36 18.34 1.45 -15.29
C GLU A 36 16.92 1.56 -14.69
N LEU A 37 16.21 0.44 -14.57
CA LEU A 37 14.91 0.40 -13.89
C LEU A 37 15.05 0.70 -12.39
N GLU A 38 16.05 0.13 -11.73
CA GLU A 38 16.32 0.39 -10.31
C GLU A 38 16.62 1.88 -10.05
N GLY A 39 17.48 2.48 -10.88
CA GLY A 39 17.77 3.92 -10.81
C GLY A 39 16.52 4.77 -11.01
N ALA A 40 15.70 4.43 -12.01
CA ALA A 40 14.43 5.11 -12.26
C ALA A 40 13.44 5.02 -11.10
N ILE A 41 13.40 3.89 -10.39
CA ILE A 41 12.58 3.71 -9.19
C ILE A 41 13.13 4.57 -8.04
N GLN A 42 14.44 4.57 -7.84
CA GLN A 42 15.08 5.38 -6.80
C GLN A 42 14.86 6.88 -7.03
N ASP A 43 15.07 7.36 -8.25
CA ASP A 43 14.80 8.75 -8.62
C ASP A 43 13.34 9.14 -8.36
N TYR A 44 12.39 8.25 -8.68
CA TYR A 44 10.98 8.49 -8.41
C TYR A 44 10.70 8.58 -6.90
N LEU A 45 11.29 7.70 -6.10
CA LEU A 45 11.17 7.72 -4.65
C LEU A 45 11.71 9.02 -4.05
N ASP A 46 12.89 9.47 -4.49
CA ASP A 46 13.52 10.69 -4.00
C ASP A 46 12.65 11.92 -4.31
N HIS A 47 12.13 12.02 -5.54
CA HIS A 47 11.22 13.10 -5.91
C HIS A 47 9.88 13.03 -5.15
N HIS A 48 9.30 11.84 -5.02
CA HIS A 48 8.04 11.64 -4.31
C HIS A 48 8.16 11.98 -2.82
N ASN A 49 9.31 11.68 -2.21
CA ASN A 49 9.57 11.95 -0.80
C ASN A 49 10.00 13.40 -0.52
N ALA A 50 10.42 14.17 -1.53
CA ALA A 50 10.78 15.58 -1.38
C ALA A 50 9.57 16.48 -1.08
N ASP A 51 8.40 16.17 -1.63
CA ASP A 51 7.10 16.78 -1.29
C ASP A 51 6.05 15.68 -1.11
N PRO A 52 6.08 14.97 0.03
CA PRO A 52 5.25 13.80 0.20
C PRO A 52 3.79 14.21 0.31
N LYS A 53 2.93 13.59 -0.50
CA LYS A 53 1.48 13.70 -0.34
C LYS A 53 1.00 12.55 0.55
N PRO A 54 0.76 12.80 1.85
CA PRO A 54 0.44 11.72 2.77
C PRO A 54 -0.91 11.12 2.39
N PHE A 55 -1.00 9.79 2.41
CA PHE A 55 -2.30 9.13 2.36
C PHE A 55 -3.04 9.43 3.65
N VAL A 56 -4.12 10.22 3.55
CA VAL A 56 -4.94 10.54 4.73
C VAL A 56 -5.68 9.29 5.16
N TRP A 57 -5.38 8.82 6.37
CA TRP A 57 -6.07 7.71 6.98
C TRP A 57 -7.48 8.13 7.41
N THR A 58 -8.52 7.53 6.81
CA THR A 58 -9.92 7.92 7.05
C THR A 58 -10.62 7.11 8.14
N LYS A 59 -10.00 6.02 8.63
CA LYS A 59 -10.60 5.17 9.67
C LYS A 59 -10.22 5.68 11.05
N SER A 60 -11.21 5.91 11.91
CA SER A 60 -10.90 6.33 13.28
C SER A 60 -10.24 5.21 14.08
N ALA A 61 -9.49 5.56 15.13
CA ALA A 61 -8.94 4.57 16.06
C ALA A 61 -10.05 3.70 16.67
N THR A 62 -11.22 4.29 16.95
CA THR A 62 -12.41 3.59 17.44
C THR A 62 -12.88 2.53 16.44
N ASP A 63 -13.00 2.87 15.15
CA ASP A 63 -13.40 1.92 14.11
C ASP A 63 -12.45 0.72 14.02
N ILE A 64 -11.15 0.96 14.23
CA ILE A 64 -10.13 -0.08 14.23
C ILE A 64 -10.33 -1.02 15.42
N LEU A 65 -10.51 -0.45 16.63
CA LEU A 65 -10.72 -1.23 17.85
C LEU A 65 -11.99 -2.07 17.80
N GLU A 66 -13.09 -1.51 17.30
CA GLU A 66 -14.35 -2.24 17.11
C GLU A 66 -14.18 -3.41 16.12
N LYS A 67 -13.45 -3.18 15.03
CA LYS A 67 -13.18 -4.22 14.03
C LYS A 67 -12.33 -5.35 14.61
N VAL A 68 -11.34 -5.03 15.45
CA VAL A 68 -10.54 -6.03 16.19
C VAL A 68 -11.42 -6.81 17.16
N ALA A 69 -12.33 -6.15 17.89
CA ALA A 69 -13.24 -6.79 18.81
C ALA A 69 -14.17 -7.79 18.09
N ARG A 70 -14.77 -7.40 16.96
CA ARG A 70 -15.59 -8.28 16.11
C ARG A 70 -14.80 -9.50 15.62
N GLY A 71 -13.57 -9.28 15.14
CA GLY A 71 -12.69 -10.37 14.68
C GLY A 71 -12.37 -11.38 15.78
N ARG A 72 -12.07 -10.90 16.99
CA ARG A 72 -11.85 -11.75 18.17
C ARG A 72 -13.11 -12.53 18.57
N GLN A 73 -14.28 -11.92 18.46
CA GLN A 73 -15.54 -12.58 18.79
C GLN A 73 -15.84 -13.71 17.80
N ALA A 74 -15.70 -13.47 16.49
CA ALA A 74 -15.88 -14.49 15.46
C ALA A 74 -14.93 -15.69 15.63
N LEU A 75 -13.65 -15.44 15.98
CA LEU A 75 -12.67 -16.49 16.28
C LEU A 75 -13.08 -17.35 17.47
N LYS A 76 -13.66 -16.76 18.51
CA LYS A 76 -14.14 -17.50 19.70
C LYS A 76 -15.38 -18.34 19.40
N SER A 77 -16.22 -17.92 18.47
CA SER A 77 -17.44 -18.64 18.08
C SER A 77 -17.19 -19.84 17.15
N GLN A 78 -15.99 -19.96 16.59
CA GLN A 78 -15.58 -21.10 15.73
C GLN A 78 -14.99 -22.28 16.52
N HIS A 79 -15.00 -22.19 17.86
CA HIS A 79 -14.52 -23.20 18.79
C HIS A 79 -15.67 -23.59 19.75
#